data_AF-A0A645IPY0-F1
#
_entry.id   AF-A0A645IPY0-F1
#
_cell.length_a   1.000
_cell.length_b   1.000
_cell.length_c   1.000
_cell.angle_alpha   90.00
_cell.angle_beta   90.00
_cell.angle_gamma   90.00
#
_symmetry.space_group_name_H-M   'P 1'
#
loop_
_entity.id
_entity.type
_entity.pdbx_description
1 polymer ?
#
loop_
_entity_poly.entity_id
_entity_poly.type
_entity_poly.pdbx_seq_one_letter_code
_entity_poly.pdbx_strand_id
1 'polypeptide(L)'
;MQKLCENLKEEGFDYIIIDCPAGIEQGFKNAIAGADRALVVTTPEVSAVRDADRIIGLLEANEINNPNLIINRLRVDMVKRGDMMSIDDVTEILAIDIIGVVPDDESIVITTNKGEPAVNDPNSKAGQAYRNITQRILGADVPLMDLEVEESFMDKLKKLFRHS
;
A
#
# COMPACT_ATOMS: atom_id res chain seq x y z
N MET A 1 -13.06 9.92 -18.45
CA MET A 1 -12.87 8.60 -17.82
C MET A 1 -14.20 7.92 -17.54
N GLN A 2 -15.13 8.61 -16.87
CA GLN A 2 -16.45 8.09 -16.49
C GLN A 2 -17.15 7.20 -17.53
N LYS A 3 -17.38 7.71 -18.75
CA LYS A 3 -18.03 6.92 -19.82
C LYS A 3 -17.29 5.62 -20.17
N LEU A 4 -15.96 5.60 -20.09
CA LEU A 4 -15.18 4.38 -20.32
C LEU A 4 -15.42 3.38 -19.19
N CYS A 5 -15.42 3.84 -17.93
CA CYS A 5 -15.72 3.00 -16.78
C CYS A 5 -17.16 2.45 -16.84
N GLU A 6 -18.14 3.27 -17.25
CA GLU A 6 -19.53 2.83 -17.45
C GLU A 6 -19.64 1.74 -18.51
N ASN A 7 -19.01 1.92 -19.68
CA ASN A 7 -18.99 0.90 -20.74
C ASN A 7 -18.36 -0.42 -20.25
N LEU A 8 -17.23 -0.36 -19.53
CA LEU A 8 -16.57 -1.55 -18.99
C LEU A 8 -17.45 -2.25 -17.93
N LYS A 9 -18.20 -1.50 -17.12
CA LYS A 9 -19.20 -2.08 -16.21
C LYS A 9 -20.30 -2.81 -16.99
N GLU A 10 -20.79 -2.23 -18.08
CA GLU A 10 -21.79 -2.86 -18.96
C GLU A 10 -21.28 -4.14 -19.65
N GLU A 11 -20.00 -4.21 -19.98
CA GLU A 11 -19.34 -5.41 -20.51
C GLU A 11 -19.17 -6.54 -19.47
N GLY A 12 -19.46 -6.28 -18.18
CA GLY A 12 -19.47 -7.27 -17.12
C GLY A 12 -18.14 -7.41 -16.36
N PHE A 13 -17.27 -6.40 -16.36
CA PHE A 13 -16.07 -6.41 -15.54
C PHE A 13 -16.38 -6.16 -14.06
N ASP A 14 -15.92 -7.05 -13.17
CA ASP A 14 -16.13 -6.93 -11.73
C ASP A 14 -15.30 -5.80 -11.09
N TYR A 15 -14.07 -5.59 -11.59
CA TYR A 15 -13.12 -4.60 -11.08
C TYR A 15 -12.46 -3.85 -12.23
N ILE A 16 -12.39 -2.52 -12.10
CA ILE A 16 -11.68 -1.63 -13.02
C ILE A 16 -10.62 -0.90 -12.21
N ILE A 17 -9.35 -1.14 -12.50
CA ILE A 17 -8.22 -0.47 -11.85
C ILE A 17 -7.80 0.71 -12.72
N ILE A 18 -7.88 1.91 -12.16
CA ILE A 18 -7.46 3.15 -12.82
C ILE A 18 -6.13 3.57 -12.21
N ASP A 19 -5.05 3.46 -12.98
CA ASP A 19 -3.76 4.03 -12.59
C ASP A 19 -3.81 5.55 -12.74
N CYS A 20 -3.76 6.26 -11.61
CA CYS A 20 -3.93 7.70 -11.55
C CYS A 20 -2.56 8.39 -11.64
N PRO A 21 -2.39 9.44 -12.46
CA PRO A 21 -1.14 10.19 -12.49
C PRO A 21 -0.84 10.78 -11.10
N ALA A 22 0.45 10.87 -10.77
CA ALA A 22 0.91 11.58 -9.60
C ALA A 22 0.59 13.08 -9.71
N GLY A 23 0.25 13.71 -8.58
CA GLY A 23 -0.07 15.14 -8.50
C GLY A 23 -1.57 15.46 -8.61
N ILE A 24 -1.88 16.76 -8.58
CA ILE A 24 -3.26 17.29 -8.43
C ILE A 24 -3.80 17.95 -9.71
N GLU A 25 -3.19 17.63 -10.85
CA GLU A 25 -3.43 18.29 -12.12
C GLU A 25 -4.71 17.81 -12.81
N GLN A 26 -4.97 18.29 -14.03
CA GLN A 26 -6.17 17.94 -14.79
C GLN A 26 -6.30 16.43 -15.05
N GLY A 27 -5.17 15.72 -15.16
CA GLY A 27 -5.14 14.26 -15.29
C GLY A 27 -5.75 13.54 -14.10
N PHE A 28 -5.45 14.00 -12.87
CA PHE A 28 -6.02 13.47 -11.62
C PHE A 28 -7.54 13.60 -11.61
N LYS A 29 -8.05 14.81 -11.89
CA LYS A 29 -9.51 15.07 -11.93
C LYS A 29 -10.25 14.17 -12.92
N ASN A 30 -9.67 13.95 -14.10
CA ASN A 30 -10.27 13.05 -15.08
C ASN A 30 -10.24 11.59 -14.59
N ALA A 31 -9.16 11.14 -13.95
CA ALA A 31 -9.06 9.77 -13.44
C ALA A 31 -10.11 9.49 -12.34
N ILE A 32 -10.19 10.36 -11.33
CA ILE A 32 -11.11 10.18 -10.20
C ILE A 32 -12.59 10.29 -10.60
N ALA A 33 -12.91 11.01 -11.67
CA ALA A 33 -14.29 11.17 -12.14
C ALA A 33 -14.98 9.85 -12.56
N GLY A 34 -14.21 8.77 -12.78
CA GLY A 34 -14.74 7.44 -13.07
C GLY A 34 -14.61 6.41 -11.94
N ALA A 35 -14.11 6.83 -10.77
CA ALA A 35 -13.78 5.93 -9.67
C ALA A 35 -14.89 5.87 -8.62
N ASP A 36 -15.26 4.66 -8.18
CA ASP A 36 -16.22 4.46 -7.07
C ASP A 36 -15.56 4.45 -5.69
N ARG A 37 -14.24 4.19 -5.66
CA ARG A 37 -13.40 4.16 -4.45
C ARG A 37 -11.98 4.57 -4.81
N ALA A 38 -11.21 5.02 -3.81
CA ALA A 38 -9.82 5.37 -3.98
C ALA A 38 -8.90 4.59 -3.03
N LEU A 39 -7.73 4.23 -3.54
CA LEU A 39 -6.61 3.70 -2.77
C LEU A 39 -5.48 4.72 -2.82
N VAL A 40 -5.13 5.27 -1.67
CA VAL A 40 -4.01 6.20 -1.54
C VAL A 40 -2.77 5.38 -1.20
N VAL A 41 -1.75 5.47 -2.04
CA VAL A 41 -0.46 4.81 -1.82
C VAL A 41 0.54 5.87 -1.38
N THR A 42 1.18 5.67 -0.22
CA THR A 42 2.21 6.58 0.29
C THR A 42 3.42 5.82 0.81
N THR A 43 4.55 6.50 0.96
CA THR A 43 5.71 6.00 1.70
C THR A 43 5.71 6.58 3.12
N PRO A 44 6.34 5.91 4.10
CA PRO A 44 6.45 6.39 5.49
C PRO A 44 7.47 7.55 5.63
N GLU A 45 7.40 8.52 4.73
CA GLU A 45 8.24 9.72 4.69
C GLU A 45 7.36 10.96 4.90
N VAL A 46 7.84 11.93 5.70
CA VAL A 46 7.06 13.12 6.08
C VAL A 46 6.51 13.88 4.87
N SER A 47 7.29 14.01 3.79
CA SER A 47 6.85 14.67 2.56
C SER A 47 5.72 13.92 1.87
N ALA A 48 5.84 12.59 1.73
CA ALA A 48 4.85 11.76 1.06
C ALA A 48 3.53 11.70 1.85
N VAL A 49 3.61 11.65 3.18
CA VAL A 49 2.43 11.71 4.06
C VAL A 49 1.70 13.06 3.92
N ARG A 50 2.43 14.18 3.91
CA ARG A 50 1.81 15.51 3.69
C ARG A 50 1.17 15.65 2.32
N ASP A 51 1.75 15.06 1.30
CA ASP A 51 1.15 15.07 -0.04
C ASP A 51 -0.10 14.16 -0.08
N ALA A 52 -0.07 13.01 0.58
CA ALA A 52 -1.22 12.12 0.71
C ALA A 52 -2.40 12.80 1.44
N ASP A 53 -2.15 13.55 2.51
CA ASP A 53 -3.16 14.35 3.22
C ASP A 53 -3.91 15.31 2.28
N ARG A 54 -3.16 16.03 1.42
CA ARG A 54 -3.77 16.91 0.42
C ARG A 54 -4.61 16.15 -0.60
N ILE A 55 -4.14 14.96 -1.03
CA ILE A 55 -4.85 14.12 -1.99
C ILE A 55 -6.15 13.60 -1.38
N ILE A 56 -6.14 13.19 -0.11
CA ILE A 56 -7.34 12.75 0.62
C ILE A 56 -8.37 13.87 0.65
N GLY A 57 -7.98 15.09 1.04
CA GLY A 57 -8.90 16.24 1.03
C GLY A 57 -9.47 16.55 -0.37
N LEU A 58 -8.70 16.32 -1.43
CA LEU A 58 -9.20 16.47 -2.81
C LEU A 58 -10.15 15.35 -3.21
N LEU A 59 -9.92 14.10 -2.79
CA LEU A 59 -10.83 12.99 -3.03
C LEU A 59 -12.18 13.23 -2.35
N GLU A 60 -12.15 13.65 -1.09
CA GLU A 60 -13.35 14.02 -0.31
C GLU A 60 -14.13 15.17 -0.96
N ALA A 61 -13.42 16.20 -1.44
CA ALA A 61 -14.04 17.32 -2.16
C ALA A 61 -14.69 16.90 -3.50
N ASN A 62 -14.37 15.71 -4.02
CA ASN A 62 -14.99 15.12 -5.21
C ASN A 62 -15.90 13.93 -4.85
N GLU A 63 -16.41 13.89 -3.61
CA GLU A 63 -17.38 12.90 -3.12
C GLU A 63 -16.86 11.45 -3.05
N ILE A 64 -15.54 11.26 -3.18
CA ILE A 64 -14.89 9.97 -2.94
C ILE A 64 -14.50 9.91 -1.46
N ASN A 65 -15.46 9.47 -0.65
CA ASN A 65 -15.32 9.38 0.80
C ASN A 65 -14.60 8.10 1.21
N ASN A 66 -13.93 8.15 2.37
CA ASN A 66 -13.24 7.02 3.01
C ASN A 66 -12.21 6.31 2.08
N PRO A 67 -11.24 7.04 1.52
CA PRO A 67 -10.17 6.39 0.78
C PRO A 67 -9.39 5.43 1.70
N ASN A 68 -9.00 4.27 1.17
CA ASN A 68 -8.16 3.35 1.91
C ASN A 68 -6.67 3.65 1.69
N LEU A 69 -5.86 3.36 2.71
CA LEU A 69 -4.42 3.62 2.69
C LEU A 69 -3.61 2.34 2.46
N ILE A 70 -2.59 2.47 1.61
CA ILE A 70 -1.50 1.49 1.48
C ILE A 70 -0.19 2.21 1.79
N ILE A 71 0.51 1.74 2.83
CA ILE A 71 1.88 2.17 3.12
C ILE A 71 2.82 1.28 2.34
N ASN A 72 3.60 1.87 1.44
CA ASN A 72 4.55 1.18 0.59
C ASN A 72 5.99 1.43 1.02
N ARG A 73 6.88 0.48 0.73
CA ARG A 73 8.32 0.54 1.00
C ARG A 73 8.67 0.76 2.48
N LEU A 74 7.94 0.12 3.39
CA LEU A 74 8.24 0.18 4.81
C LEU A 74 9.55 -0.55 5.13
N ARG A 75 10.45 0.09 5.88
CA ARG A 75 11.69 -0.49 6.39
C ARG A 75 11.66 -0.55 7.92
N VAL A 76 11.39 -1.74 8.45
CA VAL A 76 11.20 -1.96 9.90
C VAL A 76 12.41 -1.54 10.73
N ASP A 77 13.63 -1.75 10.23
CA ASP A 77 14.86 -1.36 10.91
C ASP A 77 14.98 0.17 11.05
N MET A 78 14.57 0.92 10.02
CA MET A 78 14.55 2.39 10.04
C MET A 78 13.48 2.93 10.98
N VAL A 79 12.30 2.29 11.02
CA VAL A 79 11.23 2.65 11.96
C VAL A 79 11.70 2.45 13.40
N LYS A 80 12.32 1.30 13.72
CA LYS A 80 12.85 1.00 15.06
C LYS A 80 13.92 1.98 15.52
N ARG A 81 14.72 2.52 14.60
CA ARG A 81 15.75 3.53 14.90
C ARG A 81 15.21 4.96 14.98
N GLY A 82 13.96 5.19 14.59
CA GLY A 82 13.34 6.53 14.53
C GLY A 82 13.71 7.34 13.28
N ASP A 83 14.30 6.70 12.26
CA ASP A 83 14.71 7.33 11.00
C ASP A 83 13.56 7.36 9.96
N MET A 84 12.46 6.66 10.23
CA MET A 84 11.30 6.50 9.36
C MET A 84 10.02 6.51 10.20
N MET A 85 8.93 7.04 9.65
CA MET A 85 7.65 7.10 10.37
C MET A 85 7.09 5.69 10.59
N SER A 86 6.50 5.47 11.76
CA SER A 86 5.80 4.22 12.04
C SER A 86 4.46 4.15 11.31
N ILE A 87 3.89 2.95 11.22
CA ILE A 87 2.53 2.75 10.68
C ILE A 87 1.53 3.58 11.49
N ASP A 88 1.67 3.60 12.81
CA ASP A 88 0.78 4.32 13.73
C ASP A 88 0.85 5.83 13.49
N ASP A 89 2.05 6.40 13.34
CA ASP A 89 2.23 7.83 13.06
C ASP A 89 1.51 8.25 11.76
N VAL A 90 1.66 7.43 10.71
CA VAL A 90 1.03 7.70 9.40
C VAL A 90 -0.50 7.59 9.52
N THR A 91 -0.99 6.59 10.24
CA THR A 91 -2.43 6.38 10.46
C THR A 91 -3.05 7.53 11.25
N GLU A 92 -2.36 7.99 12.29
CA GLU A 92 -2.83 9.10 13.13
C GLU A 92 -2.89 10.41 12.33
N ILE A 93 -1.89 10.67 11.49
CA ILE A 93 -1.84 11.91 10.69
C ILE A 93 -2.91 11.92 9.60
N LEU A 94 -3.08 10.80 8.88
CA LEU A 94 -4.00 10.75 7.73
C LEU A 94 -5.44 10.41 8.12
N ALA A 95 -5.66 9.85 9.31
CA ALA A 95 -6.97 9.48 9.85
C ALA A 95 -7.83 8.61 8.90
N ILE A 96 -7.19 7.69 8.16
CA ILE A 96 -7.85 6.79 7.21
C ILE A 96 -7.48 5.33 7.42
N ASP A 97 -8.38 4.43 7.03
CA ASP A 97 -8.22 2.99 7.22
C ASP A 97 -7.11 2.41 6.34
N ILE A 98 -6.15 1.76 6.99
CA ILE A 98 -5.08 1.02 6.31
C ILE A 98 -5.58 -0.35 5.88
N ILE A 99 -5.41 -0.65 4.59
CA ILE A 99 -5.69 -1.98 4.04
C ILE A 99 -4.40 -2.75 3.70
N GLY A 100 -3.23 -2.12 3.82
CA GLY A 100 -1.98 -2.73 3.41
C GLY A 100 -0.73 -2.02 3.88
N VAL A 101 0.27 -2.83 4.20
CA VAL A 101 1.65 -2.40 4.42
C VAL A 101 2.55 -3.29 3.60
N VAL A 102 3.29 -2.70 2.67
CA VAL A 102 4.22 -3.40 1.77
C VAL A 102 5.65 -3.11 2.23
N PRO A 103 6.43 -4.12 2.64
CA PRO A 103 7.82 -3.92 3.00
C PRO A 103 8.66 -3.53 1.78
N ASP A 104 9.72 -2.77 1.99
CA ASP A 104 10.72 -2.54 0.94
C ASP A 104 11.43 -3.86 0.63
N ASP A 105 11.41 -4.27 -0.63
CA ASP A 105 11.90 -5.57 -1.08
C ASP A 105 12.64 -5.38 -2.42
N GLU A 106 13.94 -5.66 -2.41
CA GLU A 106 14.80 -5.56 -3.60
C GLU A 106 14.36 -6.51 -4.72
N SER A 107 13.69 -7.61 -4.37
CA SER A 107 13.17 -8.56 -5.36
C SER A 107 12.15 -7.91 -6.30
N ILE A 108 11.39 -6.91 -5.82
CA ILE A 108 10.42 -6.18 -6.65
C ILE A 108 11.14 -5.53 -7.84
N VAL A 109 12.26 -4.86 -7.60
CA VAL A 109 13.04 -4.19 -8.67
C VAL A 109 13.53 -5.22 -9.69
N ILE A 110 13.98 -6.38 -9.21
CA ILE A 110 14.48 -7.46 -10.05
C ILE A 110 13.35 -8.05 -10.91
N THR A 111 12.20 -8.36 -10.33
CA THR A 111 11.07 -8.99 -11.03
C THR A 111 10.43 -8.02 -12.02
N THR A 112 10.27 -6.75 -11.66
CA THR A 112 9.78 -5.71 -12.57
C THR A 112 10.67 -5.56 -13.80
N ASN A 113 12.00 -5.56 -13.63
CA ASN A 113 12.94 -5.50 -14.76
C ASN A 113 12.89 -6.74 -15.68
N LYS A 114 12.40 -7.88 -15.17
CA LYS A 114 12.17 -9.11 -15.94
C LYS A 114 10.78 -9.16 -16.59
N GLY A 115 9.91 -8.20 -16.29
CA GLY A 115 8.51 -8.23 -16.73
C GLY A 115 7.64 -9.23 -15.95
N GLU A 116 8.11 -9.69 -14.78
CA GLU A 116 7.39 -10.64 -13.93
C GLU A 116 6.79 -9.91 -12.71
N PRO A 117 5.49 -10.09 -12.41
CA PRO A 117 4.90 -9.53 -11.20
C PRO A 117 5.47 -10.17 -9.92
N ALA A 118 5.83 -9.35 -8.92
CA ALA A 118 6.36 -9.82 -7.63
C ALA A 118 5.40 -10.78 -6.89
N VAL A 119 4.09 -10.72 -7.17
CA VAL A 119 3.08 -11.62 -6.61
C VAL A 119 3.26 -13.08 -7.03
N ASN A 120 4.00 -13.35 -8.10
CA ASN A 120 4.26 -14.71 -8.59
C ASN A 120 5.28 -15.45 -7.73
N ASP A 121 6.10 -14.73 -6.97
CA ASP A 121 6.98 -15.36 -5.99
C ASP A 121 6.19 -15.62 -4.68
N PRO A 122 5.95 -16.89 -4.32
CA PRO A 122 5.28 -17.21 -3.07
C PRO A 122 6.11 -16.82 -1.84
N ASN A 123 7.44 -16.69 -1.97
CA ASN A 123 8.35 -16.36 -0.88
C ASN A 123 8.59 -14.85 -0.72
N SER A 124 8.19 -14.01 -1.68
CA SER A 124 8.33 -12.57 -1.54
C SER A 124 7.35 -12.03 -0.49
N LYS A 125 7.89 -11.29 0.49
CA LYS A 125 7.08 -10.61 1.51
C LYS A 125 6.23 -9.52 0.89
N ALA A 126 6.76 -8.80 -0.10
CA ALA A 126 5.97 -7.84 -0.87
C ALA A 126 4.86 -8.53 -1.66
N GLY A 127 5.17 -9.67 -2.29
CA GLY A 127 4.16 -10.52 -2.94
C GLY A 127 3.04 -10.95 -1.99
N GLN A 128 3.37 -11.35 -0.76
CA GLN A 128 2.39 -11.68 0.28
C GLN A 128 1.56 -10.45 0.70
N ALA A 129 2.19 -9.29 0.85
CA ALA A 129 1.50 -8.05 1.20
C ALA A 129 0.45 -7.68 0.13
N TYR A 130 0.82 -7.74 -1.14
CA TYR A 130 -0.11 -7.52 -2.25
C TYR A 130 -1.27 -8.51 -2.25
N ARG A 131 -1.00 -9.81 -2.02
CA ARG A 131 -2.07 -10.82 -1.92
C ARG A 131 -3.05 -10.49 -0.79
N ASN A 132 -2.55 -10.10 0.38
CA ASN A 132 -3.40 -9.73 1.51
C ASN A 132 -4.22 -8.45 1.23
N ILE A 133 -3.63 -7.46 0.57
CA ILE A 133 -4.34 -6.25 0.12
C ILE A 133 -5.47 -6.63 -0.83
N THR A 134 -5.21 -7.47 -1.82
CA THR A 134 -6.23 -7.96 -2.75
C THR A 134 -7.36 -8.66 -2.00
N GLN A 135 -7.06 -9.54 -1.05
CA GLN A 135 -8.08 -10.21 -0.25
C GLN A 135 -8.97 -9.21 0.52
N ARG A 136 -8.39 -8.15 1.10
CA ARG A 136 -9.18 -7.09 1.76
C ARG A 136 -10.04 -6.29 0.79
N ILE A 137 -9.52 -5.98 -0.40
CA ILE A 137 -10.31 -5.31 -1.45
C ILE A 137 -11.52 -6.17 -1.84
N LEU A 138 -11.35 -7.49 -1.87
CA LEU A 138 -12.41 -8.48 -2.11
C LEU A 138 -13.36 -8.68 -0.91
N GLY A 139 -13.13 -8.01 0.22
CA GLY A 139 -13.97 -8.06 1.42
C GLY A 139 -13.60 -9.12 2.45
N ALA A 140 -12.47 -9.82 2.30
CA ALA A 140 -11.99 -10.76 3.31
C ALA A 140 -11.33 -10.04 4.49
N ASP A 141 -11.60 -10.52 5.70
CA ASP A 141 -10.94 -10.04 6.91
C ASP A 141 -9.60 -10.78 7.10
N VAL A 142 -8.52 -10.12 6.69
CA VAL A 142 -7.15 -10.65 6.77
C VAL A 142 -6.34 -9.73 7.69
N PRO A 143 -5.60 -10.25 8.68
CA PRO A 143 -4.76 -9.42 9.54
C PRO A 143 -3.58 -8.81 8.78
N LEU A 144 -3.17 -7.59 9.15
CA LEU A 144 -1.96 -6.99 8.60
C LEU A 144 -0.76 -7.91 8.86
N MET A 145 0.20 -7.90 7.94
CA MET A 145 1.39 -8.74 8.08
C MET A 145 2.19 -8.28 9.30
N ASP A 146 2.60 -9.25 10.12
CA ASP A 146 3.59 -8.99 11.17
C ASP A 146 4.98 -8.94 10.52
N LEU A 147 5.50 -7.73 10.38
CA LEU A 147 6.79 -7.48 9.75
C LEU A 147 7.97 -7.57 10.74
N GLU A 148 7.71 -7.82 12.04
CA GLU A 148 8.73 -7.84 13.10
C GLU A 148 9.33 -9.24 13.37
N VAL A 149 8.64 -10.31 12.97
CA VAL A 149 8.83 -11.66 13.55
C VAL A 149 10.19 -12.33 13.28
N GLU A 150 10.91 -11.97 12.22
CA GLU A 150 12.09 -12.76 11.82
C GLU A 150 13.34 -12.54 12.67
N GLU A 151 13.57 -11.35 13.24
CA GLU A 151 14.76 -11.12 14.08
C GLU A 151 14.68 -11.90 15.40
N SER A 152 13.49 -12.03 15.99
CA SER A 152 13.32 -12.50 17.37
C SER A 152 13.75 -13.96 17.58
N PHE A 153 13.47 -14.86 16.64
CA PHE A 153 13.75 -16.29 16.82
C PHE A 153 15.23 -16.64 16.60
N MET A 154 15.85 -16.13 15.54
CA MET A 154 17.27 -16.36 15.27
C MET A 154 18.18 -15.64 16.27
N ASP A 155 17.82 -14.43 16.71
CA ASP A 155 18.63 -13.70 17.69
C ASP A 155 18.52 -14.27 19.11
N LYS A 156 17.35 -14.81 19.49
CA LYS A 156 17.21 -15.56 20.75
C LYS A 156 18.05 -16.84 20.75
N LEU A 157 18.04 -17.59 19.65
CA LEU A 157 18.87 -18.80 19.50
C LEU A 157 20.37 -18.46 19.50
N LYS A 158 20.81 -17.44 18.76
CA LYS A 158 22.21 -16.98 18.76
C LYS A 158 22.69 -16.52 20.13
N LYS A 159 21.84 -15.86 20.93
CA LYS A 159 22.18 -15.45 22.31
C LYS A 159 22.37 -16.64 23.26
N LEU A 160 21.62 -17.72 23.07
CA LEU A 160 21.75 -18.97 23.83
C LEU A 160 23.05 -19.72 23.50
N PHE A 161 23.47 -19.74 22.23
CA PHE A 161 24.73 -20.39 21.82
C PHE A 161 25.99 -19.58 22.14
N ARG A 162 25.88 -18.27 22.39
CA ARG A 162 27.04 -17.43 22.77
C ARG A 162 27.38 -17.48 24.26
N HIS A 163 26.61 -18.22 25.06
CA HIS A 163 26.80 -18.42 26.50
C HIS A 163 27.01 -19.89 26.89
N SER A 164 27.32 -20.77 25.94
CA SER A 164 27.76 -22.16 26.18
C SER A 164 29.20 -22.36 25.71
#